data_AF-A0A529GFX3-F1
#
_entry.id   AF-A0A529GFX3-F1
#
_cell.length_a   1.000
_cell.length_b   1.000
_cell.length_c   1.000
_cell.angle_alpha   90.00
_cell.angle_beta   90.00
_cell.angle_gamma   90.00
#
_symmetry.space_group_name_H-M   'P 1'
#
loop_
_entity.id
_entity.type
_entity.pdbx_description
1 polymer ?
#
loop_
_entity_poly.entity_id
_entity_poly.type
_entity_poly.pdbx_seq_one_letter_code
_entity_poly.pdbx_strand_id
1 'polypeptide(L)' 'NPSLPEGSYRNQFWIEDPRSRALMCRGVFGQLIHIGWDNRMVVVKLSTYPDFTNTAYSVATLKAVHAIAAALA' A
#
# COMPACT_ATOMS: atom_id res chain seq x y z
N ASN A 1 -7.41 10.93 -3.13
CA ASN A 1 -6.20 10.85 -4.00
C ASN A 1 -6.47 9.78 -5.04
N PRO A 2 -6.16 9.92 -6.34
CA PRO A 2 -6.46 8.86 -7.33
C PRO A 2 -5.87 7.49 -6.99
N SER A 3 -4.74 7.44 -6.27
CA SER A 3 -4.16 6.17 -5.79
C SER A 3 -4.85 5.60 -4.54
N LEU A 4 -5.61 6.41 -3.81
CA LEU A 4 -6.29 6.12 -2.54
C LEU A 4 -7.57 6.96 -2.45
N PRO A 5 -8.67 6.51 -3.09
CA PRO A 5 -9.91 7.29 -3.16
C PRO A 5 -10.52 7.49 -1.77
N GLU A 6 -10.51 6.44 -0.96
CA GLU A 6 -11.03 6.41 0.42
C GLU A 6 -9.92 6.59 1.46
N GLY A 7 -8.74 7.07 1.03
CA GLY A 7 -7.56 7.10 1.85
C GLY A 7 -7.69 8.05 3.04
N SER A 8 -7.21 7.61 4.20
CA SER A 8 -7.05 8.45 5.39
C SER A 8 -5.64 8.34 5.95
N TYR A 9 -5.29 9.20 6.90
CA TYR A 9 -3.96 9.24 7.49
C TYR A 9 -4.04 9.52 8.99
N ARG A 10 -3.32 8.73 9.80
CA ARG A 10 -3.23 8.95 11.25
C ARG A 10 -1.94 8.36 11.81
N ASN A 11 -1.31 9.10 12.73
CA ASN A 11 -0.13 8.66 13.48
C ASN A 11 1.01 8.12 12.60
N GLN A 12 1.30 8.81 11.50
CA GLN A 12 2.32 8.43 10.52
C GLN A 12 2.00 7.22 9.63
N PHE A 13 0.77 6.71 9.67
CA PHE A 13 0.28 5.65 8.79
C PHE A 13 -0.77 6.17 7.81
N TRP A 14 -0.67 5.69 6.58
CA TRP A 14 -1.74 5.75 5.60
C TRP A 14 -2.68 4.56 5.81
N ILE A 15 -3.97 4.81 5.61
CA ILE A 15 -5.04 3.82 5.64
C ILE A 15 -5.68 3.85 4.24
N GLU A 16 -5.64 2.73 3.53
CA GLU A 16 -6.13 2.67 2.15
C GLU A 16 -7.64 2.50 2.04
N ASP A 17 -8.21 1.74 2.97
CA ASP A 17 -9.64 1.49 3.08
C ASP A 17 -10.03 1.55 4.57
N PRO A 18 -10.87 2.52 5.00
CA PRO A 18 -11.30 2.68 6.39
C PRO A 18 -12.13 1.50 6.93
N ARG A 19 -12.59 0.59 6.06
CA ARG A 19 -13.33 -0.61 6.42
C ARG A 19 -12.40 -1.80 6.67
N SER A 20 -11.16 -1.71 6.21
CA SER A 20 -10.12 -2.71 6.43
C SER A 20 -9.34 -2.41 7.70
N ARG A 21 -8.59 -3.40 8.19
CA ARG A 21 -7.59 -3.18 9.24
C ARG A 21 -6.20 -2.90 8.66
N ALA A 22 -6.07 -2.61 7.36
CA ALA A 22 -4.79 -2.42 6.72
C ALA A 22 -4.16 -1.07 7.07
N LEU A 23 -2.87 -1.09 7.42
CA LEU A 23 -2.04 0.10 7.61
C LEU A 23 -0.86 0.06 6.65
N MET A 24 -0.41 1.23 6.19
CA MET A 24 0.78 1.29 5.36
C MET A 24 1.61 2.55 5.57
N CYS A 25 2.92 2.41 5.32
CA CYS A 25 3.86 3.51 5.22
C CYS A 25 4.29 3.64 3.75
N ARG A 26 4.24 4.86 3.21
CA ARG A 26 4.66 5.15 1.84
C ARG A 26 5.89 6.03 1.84
N GLY A 27 6.86 5.66 1.01
CA GLY A 27 8.03 6.48 0.72
C GLY A 27 8.10 6.88 -0.75
N VAL A 28 8.80 7.97 -1.01
CA VAL A 28 9.14 8.44 -2.36
C VAL A 28 9.97 7.39 -3.09
N PHE A 29 10.02 7.46 -4.42
CA PHE A 29 10.69 6.46 -5.25
C PHE A 29 10.17 5.02 -5.10
N GLY A 30 8.97 4.83 -4.54
CA GLY A 30 8.25 3.56 -4.57
C GLY A 30 8.39 2.67 -3.36
N GLN A 31 8.77 3.21 -2.20
CA GLN A 31 8.85 2.42 -0.96
C GLN A 31 7.47 2.16 -0.38
N LEU A 32 7.25 0.93 0.07
CA LEU A 32 6.01 0.53 0.76
C LEU A 32 6.33 -0.45 1.89
N ILE A 33 5.76 -0.18 3.05
CA ILE A 33 5.48 -1.19 4.08
C ILE A 33 3.96 -1.26 4.19
N HIS A 34 3.38 -2.43 3.97
CA HIS A 34 1.94 -2.69 4.09
C HIS A 34 1.70 -3.80 5.12
N ILE A 35 0.74 -3.59 6.00
CA ILE A 35 0.42 -4.48 7.11
C ILE A 35 -1.06 -4.80 7.02
N GLY A 36 -1.40 -6.06 6.71
CA GLY A 36 -2.75 -6.57 6.65
C GLY A 36 -3.02 -7.54 7.80
N TRP A 37 -3.90 -7.16 8.73
CA TRP A 37 -4.26 -8.04 9.85
C TRP A 37 -5.20 -9.16 9.42
N ASP A 38 -6.14 -8.86 8.52
CA ASP A 38 -7.19 -9.80 8.11
C ASP A 38 -6.59 -11.01 7.36
N ASN A 39 -5.52 -10.79 6.61
CA ASN A 39 -4.76 -11.83 5.90
C ASN A 39 -3.47 -12.26 6.65
N ARG A 40 -3.21 -11.73 7.85
CA ARG A 40 -1.99 -11.98 8.65
C ARG A 40 -0.69 -11.81 7.84
N MET A 41 -0.63 -10.79 7.00
CA MET A 41 0.46 -10.56 6.05
C MET A 41 1.13 -9.20 6.28
N VAL A 42 2.46 -9.18 6.10
CA VAL A 42 3.24 -7.95 5.97
C VAL A 42 3.96 -7.98 4.63
N VAL A 43 3.89 -6.89 3.88
CA VAL A 43 4.63 -6.70 2.63
C VAL A 43 5.62 -5.55 2.81
N VAL A 44 6.87 -5.81 2.47
CA VAL A 44 7.91 -4.79 2.31
C VAL A 44 8.31 -4.77 0.86
N LYS A 45 8.17 -3.60 0.21
CA LYS A 45 8.60 -3.37 -1.16
C LYS A 45 9.53 -2.17 -1.20
N LEU A 46 10.77 -2.44 -1.56
CA LEU A 46 11.79 -1.43 -1.83
C LEU A 46 11.90 -1.24 -3.33
N SER A 47 12.06 0.00 -3.77
CA SER A 47 12.09 0.34 -5.20
C SER A 47 12.91 1.59 -5.44
N THR A 48 13.25 1.82 -6.71
CA THR A 48 13.93 3.03 -7.20
C THR A 48 13.18 3.53 -8.43
N TYR A 49 11.96 4.05 -8.22
CA TYR A 49 11.20 4.63 -9.34
C TYR A 49 12.02 5.73 -10.02
N PRO A 50 11.88 5.88 -11.36
CA PRO A 50 12.57 6.97 -12.08
C PRO A 50 12.08 8.34 -11.64
N ASP A 51 10.82 8.45 -11.21
CA ASP A 51 10.20 9.68 -10.75
C ASP A 51 10.04 9.71 -9.23
N PHE A 52 10.06 10.90 -8.63
CA PHE A 52 9.86 11.12 -7.19
C PHE A 52 8.55 10.48 -6.68
N THR A 53 7.48 10.60 -7.46
CA THR A 53 6.20 9.89 -7.25
C THR A 53 5.65 9.40 -8.58
N ASN A 54 4.94 8.27 -8.57
CA ASN A 54 4.24 7.75 -9.74
C ASN A 54 2.92 7.08 -9.33
N THR A 55 1.79 7.65 -9.75
CA THR A 55 0.44 7.18 -9.37
C THR A 55 0.14 5.81 -9.96
N ALA A 56 0.46 5.58 -11.23
CA ALA A 56 0.21 4.30 -11.90
C ALA A 56 0.95 3.15 -11.21
N TYR A 57 2.22 3.37 -10.86
CA TYR A 57 3.02 2.36 -10.14
C TYR A 57 2.52 2.15 -8.71
N SER A 58 2.03 3.20 -8.03
CA SER A 58 1.44 3.08 -6.70
C SER A 58 0.17 2.22 -6.73
N VAL A 59 -0.72 2.46 -7.71
CA VAL A 59 -1.94 1.65 -7.92
C VAL A 59 -1.59 0.21 -8.27
N ALA A 60 -0.64 -0.01 -9.18
CA ALA A 60 -0.19 -1.35 -9.55
C ALA A 60 0.41 -2.10 -8.35
N THR A 61 1.18 -1.41 -7.50
CA THR A 61 1.76 -1.99 -6.29
C THR A 61 0.67 -2.47 -5.32
N LEU A 62 -0.34 -1.65 -5.02
CA LEU A 62 -1.42 -2.06 -4.11
C LEU A 62 -2.25 -3.22 -4.69
N LYS A 63 -2.54 -3.19 -6.00
CA LYS A 63 -3.18 -4.32 -6.68
C LYS A 63 -2.38 -5.62 -6.53
N ALA A 64 -1.05 -5.56 -6.65
CA ALA A 64 -0.19 -6.72 -6.44
C ALA A 64 -0.23 -7.21 -4.99
N VAL A 65 -0.22 -6.32 -3.99
CA VAL A 65 -0.37 -6.68 -2.58
C VAL A 65 -1.68 -7.43 -2.33
N HIS A 66 -2.80 -6.92 -2.84
CA HIS A 66 -4.10 -7.60 -2.69
C HIS A 66 -4.17 -8.94 -3.42
N ALA A 67 -3.58 -9.05 -4.61
CA ALA A 67 -3.53 -10.31 -5.35
C ALA A 67 -2.71 -11.37 -4.62
N ILE A 68 -1.56 -10.99 -4.04
CA ILE A 68 -0.74 -11.88 -3.20
C ILE A 68 -1.52 -12.30 -1.95
N ALA A 69 -2.19 -11.36 -1.27
CA ALA A 69 -3.01 -11.68 -0.11
C ALA A 69 -4.10 -12.72 -0.43
N ALA A 70 -4.79 -12.55 -1.57
CA ALA A 70 -5.83 -13.48 -2.01
C ALA A 70 -5.27 -14.86 -2.37
N ALA A 71 -4.05 -14.93 -2.90
CA ALA A 71 -3.39 -16.19 -3.24
C ALA A 71 -2.85 -16.96 -2.02
N LEU A 72 -2.65 -16.28 -0.89
CA LEU A 72 -2.18 -16.85 0.39
C LEU A 72 -3.32 -17.17 1.37
N ALA A 73 -4.58 -16.89 0.98
CA ALA A 73 -5.77 -17.10 1.80
C ALA A 73 -6.18 -18.57 1.89
#